data_AF-A0A0F9DE51-F1
#
_entry.id   AF-A0A0F9DE51-F1
#
_cell.length_a   1.000
_cell.length_b   1.000
_cell.length_c   1.000
_cell.angle_alpha   90.00
_cell.angle_beta   90.00
_cell.angle_gamma   90.00
#
_symmetry.space_group_name_H-M   'P 1'
#
loop_
_entity.id
_entity.type
_entity.pdbx_description
1 polymer ?
#
loop_
_entity_poly.entity_id
_entity_poly.type
_entity_poly.pdbx_seq_one_letter_code
_entity_poly.pdbx_strand_id
1 'polypeptide(L)'
;MGSSESEVVNVASPYGLSCGDKSRLDREFMFHPPKPDQSRRYEVIRAKAKDYAWQLMVLCPPSLELSMAVTRLEEAVMWASAAIARNESGELPVGE
;
A
#
# COMPACT_ATOMS: atom_id res chain seq x y z
N MET A 1 5.56 -16.14 35.57
CA MET A 1 5.06 -15.31 34.44
C MET A 1 5.54 -16.00 33.17
N GLY A 2 4.69 -16.88 32.62
CA GLY A 2 5.04 -17.67 31.45
C GLY A 2 4.94 -16.80 30.21
N SER A 3 6.08 -16.52 29.59
CA SER A 3 6.13 -16.05 28.22
C SER A 3 5.58 -17.19 27.36
N SER A 4 4.32 -17.07 26.93
CA SER A 4 3.76 -17.92 25.90
C SER A 4 4.48 -17.59 24.59
N GLU A 5 5.61 -18.26 24.35
CA GLU A 5 6.17 -18.34 23.00
C GLU A 5 5.07 -18.93 22.12
N SER A 6 4.55 -18.10 21.21
CA SER A 6 3.56 -18.52 20.24
C SER A 6 4.15 -19.67 19.43
N GLU A 7 3.63 -20.86 19.66
CA GLU A 7 3.95 -22.07 18.91
C GLU A 7 3.50 -21.84 17.47
N VAL A 8 4.43 -21.39 16.62
CA VAL A 8 4.19 -21.30 15.18
C VAL A 8 4.01 -22.72 14.67
N VAL A 9 2.75 -23.12 14.53
CA VAL A 9 2.35 -24.39 13.92
C VAL A 9 2.98 -24.46 12.52
N ASN A 10 4.00 -25.30 12.39
CA ASN A 10 4.67 -25.55 11.12
C ASN A 10 3.78 -26.49 10.27
N VAL A 11 2.71 -25.94 9.72
CA VAL A 11 1.78 -26.67 8.85
C VAL A 11 2.39 -26.71 7.45
N ALA A 12 2.74 -27.92 6.99
CA ALA A 12 3.17 -28.13 5.61
C ALA A 12 2.02 -27.79 4.66
N SER A 13 2.16 -26.70 3.89
CA SER A 13 1.16 -26.30 2.89
C SER A 13 1.18 -27.27 1.71
N PRO A 14 0.01 -27.78 1.26
CA PRO A 14 -0.07 -28.65 0.09
C PRO A 14 0.16 -27.89 -1.23
N TYR A 15 0.29 -26.56 -1.20
CA TYR A 15 0.35 -25.69 -2.38
C TYR A 15 1.77 -25.32 -2.84
N GLY A 16 2.82 -26.01 -2.35
CA GLY A 16 4.19 -25.84 -2.87
C GLY A 16 4.76 -24.43 -2.70
N LEU A 17 4.64 -23.85 -1.51
CA LEU A 17 5.21 -22.53 -1.19
C LEU A 17 6.74 -22.52 -1.36
N SER A 18 7.28 -21.48 -1.99
CA SER A 18 8.71 -21.28 -2.15
C SER A 18 9.30 -20.41 -1.03
N CYS A 19 10.62 -20.47 -0.84
CA CYS A 19 11.32 -19.52 0.05
C CYS A 19 11.21 -18.06 -0.44
N GLY A 20 11.01 -17.84 -1.74
CA GLY A 20 10.78 -16.51 -2.31
C GLY A 20 9.44 -15.90 -1.89
N ASP A 21 8.40 -16.72 -1.73
CA ASP A 21 7.09 -16.26 -1.23
C ASP A 21 7.19 -15.74 0.20
N LYS A 22 7.98 -16.43 1.03
CA LYS A 22 8.24 -16.01 2.41
C LYS A 22 8.95 -14.66 2.45
N SER A 23 10.03 -14.49 1.67
CA SER A 23 10.76 -13.22 1.62
C SER A 23 9.91 -12.06 1.10
N ARG A 24 8.98 -12.30 0.17
CA ARG A 24 8.02 -11.29 -0.29
C ARG A 24 7.09 -10.85 0.85
N LEU A 25 6.50 -11.80 1.58
CA LEU A 25 5.61 -11.52 2.70
C LEU A 25 6.34 -10.78 3.82
N ASP A 26 7.56 -11.20 4.18
CA ASP A 26 8.36 -10.53 5.20
C ASP A 26 8.56 -9.05 4.84
N ARG A 27 8.83 -8.74 3.57
CA ARG A 27 8.97 -7.35 3.10
C ARG A 27 7.65 -6.57 3.09
N GLU A 28 6.57 -7.17 2.64
CA GLU A 28 5.25 -6.51 2.50
C GLU A 28 4.61 -6.19 3.85
N PHE A 29 4.86 -7.01 4.87
CA PHE A 29 4.29 -6.91 6.21
C PHE A 29 5.26 -6.31 7.26
N MET A 30 6.49 -5.96 6.89
CA MET A 30 7.41 -5.22 7.75
C MET A 30 6.91 -3.79 7.99
N PHE A 31 7.16 -3.26 9.20
CA PHE A 31 6.93 -1.84 9.49
C PHE A 31 7.97 -0.99 8.75
N HIS A 32 7.49 -0.10 7.87
CA HIS A 32 8.32 0.86 7.14
C HIS A 32 8.12 2.26 7.73
N PRO A 33 9.02 2.76 8.60
CA PRO A 33 8.87 4.08 9.20
C PRO A 33 8.92 5.18 8.13
N PRO A 34 8.05 6.20 8.23
CA PRO A 34 7.99 7.29 7.25
C PRO A 34 9.27 8.13 7.28
N LYS A 35 9.83 8.40 6.09
CA LYS A 35 11.00 9.27 5.90
C LYS A 35 10.56 10.73 5.65
N PRO A 36 11.45 11.73 5.87
CA PRO A 36 11.05 13.14 5.91
C PRO A 36 10.26 13.64 4.70
N ASP A 37 10.64 13.24 3.48
CA ASP A 37 9.97 13.68 2.25
C ASP A 37 8.73 12.82 1.87
N GLN A 38 8.59 11.63 2.45
CA GLN A 38 7.51 10.70 2.08
C GLN A 38 6.13 11.27 2.44
N SER A 39 6.00 11.92 3.60
CA SER A 39 4.74 12.53 4.03
C SER A 39 4.20 13.53 3.01
N ARG A 40 5.07 14.39 2.47
CA ARG A 40 4.71 15.37 1.45
C ARG A 40 4.20 14.69 0.17
N ARG A 41 4.83 13.59 -0.25
CA ARG A 41 4.41 12.85 -1.44
C ARG A 41 3.07 12.13 -1.23
N TYR A 42 2.82 11.58 -0.04
CA TYR A 42 1.51 11.04 0.33
C TYR A 42 0.42 12.12 0.24
N GLU A 43 0.69 13.31 0.77
CA GLU A 43 -0.23 14.45 0.72
C GLU A 43 -0.55 14.87 -0.71
N VAL A 44 0.47 14.99 -1.58
CA VAL A 44 0.27 15.36 -2.99
C VAL A 44 -0.60 14.33 -3.71
N ILE A 45 -0.32 13.03 -3.54
CA ILE A 45 -1.10 11.95 -4.17
C ILE A 45 -2.56 12.00 -3.69
N ARG A 46 -2.78 12.11 -2.38
CA ARG A 46 -4.13 12.16 -1.79
C ARG A 46 -4.90 13.40 -2.25
N ALA A 47 -4.25 14.56 -2.31
CA ALA A 47 -4.87 15.79 -2.78
C ALA A 47 -5.34 15.68 -4.23
N LYS A 48 -4.50 15.12 -5.12
CA LYS A 48 -4.84 14.92 -6.54
C LYS A 48 -5.96 13.91 -6.72
N ALA A 49 -5.93 12.80 -5.99
CA ALA A 49 -7.00 11.81 -6.05
C ALA A 49 -8.34 12.36 -5.53
N LYS A 50 -8.32 13.15 -4.45
CA LYS A 50 -9.53 13.81 -3.93
C LYS A 50 -10.14 14.76 -4.96
N ASP A 51 -9.31 15.57 -5.62
CA ASP A 51 -9.77 16.47 -6.68
C ASP A 51 -10.39 15.70 -7.84
N TYR A 52 -9.74 14.61 -8.28
CA TYR A 52 -10.29 13.79 -9.36
C TYR A 52 -11.59 13.07 -8.97
N ALA A 53 -11.68 12.52 -7.75
CA ALA A 53 -12.91 11.92 -7.24
C ALA A 53 -14.07 12.91 -7.24
N TRP A 54 -13.81 14.16 -6.84
CA TRP A 54 -14.79 15.23 -6.92
C TRP A 54 -15.25 15.50 -8.35
N GLN A 55 -14.31 15.58 -9.31
CA GLN A 55 -14.65 15.75 -10.72
C GLN A 55 -15.52 14.60 -11.25
N LEU A 56 -15.23 13.35 -10.88
CA LEU A 56 -16.06 12.20 -11.26
C LEU A 56 -17.49 12.34 -10.71
N MET A 57 -17.65 12.76 -9.46
CA MET A 57 -18.98 12.96 -8.86
C MET A 57 -19.76 14.12 -9.51
N VAL A 58 -19.07 15.15 -10.01
CA VAL A 58 -19.70 16.29 -10.69
C VAL A 58 -20.06 15.98 -12.14
N LEU A 59 -19.21 15.23 -12.85
CA LEU A 59 -19.30 15.05 -14.30
C LEU A 59 -20.05 13.76 -14.69
N CYS A 60 -20.16 12.78 -13.80
CA CYS A 60 -20.84 11.52 -14.07
C CYS A 60 -22.21 11.45 -13.38
N PRO A 61 -23.23 10.85 -14.02
CA PRO A 61 -24.49 10.58 -13.34
C PRO A 61 -24.29 9.57 -12.20
N PRO A 62 -25.15 9.59 -11.16
CA PRO A 62 -25.11 8.59 -10.10
C PRO A 62 -25.32 7.18 -10.66
N SER A 63 -24.33 6.32 -10.49
CA SER A 63 -24.37 4.94 -10.99
C SER A 63 -23.44 4.00 -10.20
N LEU A 64 -23.53 2.69 -10.49
CA LEU A 64 -22.61 1.70 -9.94
C LEU A 64 -21.19 1.94 -10.45
N GLU A 65 -21.04 2.30 -11.72
CA GLU A 65 -19.76 2.60 -12.36
C GLU A 65 -19.07 3.78 -11.68
N LEU A 66 -19.79 4.85 -11.32
CA LEU A 66 -19.24 5.96 -10.56
C LEU A 66 -18.75 5.50 -9.18
N SER A 67 -19.56 4.73 -8.46
CA SER A 67 -19.19 4.18 -7.15
C SER A 67 -17.92 3.33 -7.26
N MET A 68 -17.85 2.44 -8.24
CA MET A 68 -16.67 1.63 -8.51
C MET A 68 -15.45 2.47 -8.89
N ALA A 69 -15.61 3.50 -9.72
CA ALA A 69 -14.51 4.37 -10.13
C ALA A 69 -13.88 5.08 -8.92
N VAL A 70 -14.71 5.60 -8.01
CA VAL A 70 -14.22 6.23 -6.77
C VAL A 70 -13.51 5.21 -5.87
N THR A 71 -14.09 4.03 -5.64
CA THR A 71 -13.44 2.98 -4.83
C THR A 71 -12.10 2.53 -5.43
N ARG A 72 -12.02 2.36 -6.75
CA ARG A 72 -10.75 1.98 -7.41
C ARG A 72 -9.70 3.08 -7.35
N LEU A 73 -10.12 4.35 -7.36
CA LEU A 73 -9.21 5.46 -7.14
C LEU A 73 -8.64 5.45 -5.72
N GLU A 74 -9.46 5.14 -4.70
CA GLU A 74 -9.00 4.98 -3.32
C GLU A 74 -7.98 3.83 -3.18
N GLU A 75 -8.27 2.67 -3.79
CA GLU A 75 -7.33 1.55 -3.86
C GLU A 75 -6.01 1.96 -4.53
N ALA A 76 -6.07 2.69 -5.64
CA ALA A 76 -4.88 3.18 -6.32
C ALA A 76 -4.02 4.09 -5.42
N VAL A 77 -4.64 4.97 -4.63
CA VAL A 77 -3.94 5.83 -3.66
C VAL A 77 -3.28 5.01 -2.54
N MET A 78 -3.95 3.98 -2.05
CA MET A 78 -3.41 3.06 -1.05
C MET A 78 -2.16 2.36 -1.59
N TRP A 79 -2.24 1.80 -2.79
CA TRP A 79 -1.12 1.12 -3.43
C TRP A 79 0.04 2.05 -3.80
N ALA A 80 -0.25 3.29 -4.22
CA ALA A 80 0.78 4.30 -4.46
C ALA A 80 1.55 4.67 -3.18
N SER A 81 0.84 4.81 -2.06
CA SER A 81 1.48 5.08 -0.76
C SER A 81 2.32 3.87 -0.31
N ALA A 82 1.81 2.65 -0.49
CA ALA A 82 2.54 1.42 -0.20
C ALA A 82 3.79 1.26 -1.09
N ALA A 83 3.72 1.69 -2.35
CA ALA A 83 4.87 1.64 -3.26
C ALA A 83 6.03 2.50 -2.75
N ILE A 84 5.75 3.72 -2.29
CA ILE A 84 6.74 4.61 -1.67
C ILE A 84 7.28 3.99 -0.37
N ALA A 85 6.39 3.53 0.51
CA ALA A 85 6.77 2.98 1.81
C ALA A 85 7.65 1.73 1.70
N ARG A 86 7.32 0.81 0.78
CA ARG A 86 7.97 -0.52 0.65
C ARG A 86 9.21 -0.55 -0.23
N ASN A 87 9.39 0.43 -1.12
CA ASN A 87 10.45 0.40 -2.14
C ASN A 87 11.57 1.43 -1.94
N GLU A 88 11.43 2.39 -1.04
CA GLU A 88 12.47 3.38 -0.82
C GLU A 88 13.36 3.01 0.36
N SER A 89 14.52 2.44 0.04
CA SER A 89 15.56 2.03 0.99
C SER A 89 16.65 3.10 1.19
N GLY A 90 16.27 4.33 1.54
CA GLY A 90 17.21 5.38 2.00
C GLY A 90 17.60 6.32 0.86
N GLU A 91 17.60 7.62 1.18
CA GLU A 91 17.85 8.81 0.35
C GLU A 91 17.49 8.75 -1.14
N LEU A 92 16.61 9.65 -1.57
CA LEU A 92 16.29 9.82 -2.98
C LEU A 92 17.59 10.00 -3.78
N PRO A 93 17.75 9.36 -4.96
CA PRO A 93 18.81 9.75 -5.87
C PRO A 93 18.61 11.25 -6.15
N VAL A 94 19.57 12.06 -5.70
CA VAL A 94 19.64 13.47 -6.06
C VAL A 94 19.73 13.47 -7.57
N GLY A 95 18.65 13.88 -8.24
CA GLY A 95 18.63 13.97 -9.70
C GLY A 95 19.74 14.90 -10.16
N GLU A 96 20.54 14.42 -11.12
CA GLU A 96 21.40 15.26 -11.96
C GLU A 96 20.55 16.25 -12.79
#